data_AF-A0A2I0QMU5-F1
#
_entry.id   AF-A0A2I0QMU5-F1
#
_cell.length_a   1.000
_cell.length_b   1.000
_cell.length_c   1.000
_cell.angle_alpha   90.00
_cell.angle_beta   90.00
_cell.angle_gamma   90.00
#
_symmetry.space_group_name_H-M   'P 1'
#
loop_
_entity.id
_entity.type
_entity.pdbx_description
1 polymer ?
#
loop_
_entity_poly.entity_id
_entity_poly.type
_entity_poly.pdbx_seq_one_letter_code
_entity_poly.pdbx_strand_id
1 'polypeptide(L)'
;VAAYIDGLPHIDLFPVARQLFSLPKYDLNNVYFEIFGKKGKEDLDKSKIYEIWDDAEKSELCKQNLNKFFKYSLKDSEITLEIALSLLPLYIELSHITGMPLQKTTRMGSGMRVEHLLMSKSYKKNLLIPNKRSISHNGEEESYAGGFVLEPEKGLHDNIIVFDFRSLYPSIIISHNIDPLTINCECCKNDERILVLFPKC
;
A
#
# COMPACT_ATOMS: atom_id res chain seq x y z
N VAL A 1 -15.85 6.02 -7.75
CA VAL A 1 -15.91 7.25 -6.91
C VAL A 1 -15.78 6.81 -5.47
N ALA A 2 -14.82 7.35 -4.72
CA ALA A 2 -14.67 6.99 -3.31
C ALA A 2 -15.83 7.59 -2.51
N ALA A 3 -16.54 6.77 -1.75
CA ALA A 3 -17.56 7.28 -0.83
C ALA A 3 -16.89 8.14 0.24
N TYR A 4 -17.51 9.27 0.55
CA TYR A 4 -17.07 10.23 1.55
C TYR A 4 -18.26 10.58 2.43
N ILE A 5 -18.06 10.53 3.75
CA ILE A 5 -19.09 10.79 4.75
C ILE A 5 -18.53 11.87 5.67
N ASP A 6 -19.18 13.03 5.73
CA ASP A 6 -18.73 14.13 6.57
C ASP A 6 -18.66 13.71 8.04
N GLY A 7 -17.52 13.99 8.68
CA GLY A 7 -17.28 13.67 10.09
C GLY A 7 -16.96 12.20 10.39
N LEU A 8 -17.04 11.29 9.42
CA LEU A 8 -16.76 9.86 9.61
C LEU A 8 -15.74 9.32 8.60
N PRO A 9 -14.60 8.78 9.06
CA PRO A 9 -13.60 8.24 8.15
C PRO A 9 -14.13 6.95 7.47
N HIS A 10 -14.49 7.05 6.19
CA HIS A 10 -14.86 5.88 5.39
C HIS A 10 -13.61 5.18 4.84
N ILE A 11 -13.29 4.02 5.43
CA ILE A 11 -12.14 3.20 5.05
C ILE A 11 -12.62 2.00 4.25
N ASP A 12 -12.24 1.97 2.98
CA ASP A 12 -12.48 0.84 2.10
C ASP A 12 -11.24 -0.06 2.13
N LEU A 13 -11.42 -1.32 2.54
CA LEU A 13 -10.33 -2.28 2.68
C LEU A 13 -9.87 -2.83 1.32
N PHE A 14 -10.64 -2.66 0.25
CA PHE A 14 -10.26 -3.21 -1.05
C PHE A 14 -9.01 -2.53 -1.64
N PRO A 15 -8.91 -1.18 -1.70
CA PRO A 15 -7.67 -0.50 -2.07
C PRO A 15 -6.50 -0.82 -1.13
N VAL A 16 -6.77 -1.07 0.14
CA VAL A 16 -5.75 -1.43 1.14
C VAL A 16 -5.19 -2.82 0.84
N ALA A 17 -6.05 -3.82 0.67
CA ALA A 17 -5.64 -5.18 0.32
C ALA A 17 -4.84 -5.23 -0.98
N ARG A 18 -5.25 -4.45 -2.00
CA ARG A 18 -4.53 -4.35 -3.28
C ARG A 18 -3.16 -3.67 -3.21
N GLN A 19 -2.92 -2.86 -2.19
CA GLN A 19 -1.61 -2.24 -1.96
C GLN A 19 -0.65 -3.19 -1.23
N LEU A 20 -1.18 -4.12 -0.43
CA LEU A 20 -0.38 -5.00 0.43
C LEU A 20 -0.11 -6.36 -0.21
N PHE A 21 -1.09 -6.91 -0.92
CA PHE A 21 -1.02 -8.27 -1.45
C PHE A 21 -0.97 -8.26 -2.97
N SER A 22 -0.48 -9.36 -3.54
CA SER A 22 -0.52 -9.62 -4.98
C SER A 22 -1.33 -10.88 -5.25
N LEU A 23 -2.66 -10.75 -5.17
CA LEU A 23 -3.59 -11.86 -5.36
C LEU A 23 -4.07 -11.97 -6.81
N PRO A 24 -4.28 -13.20 -7.33
CA PRO A 24 -4.93 -13.39 -8.64
C PRO A 24 -6.36 -12.82 -8.66
N LYS A 25 -7.07 -12.92 -7.53
CA LYS A 25 -8.44 -12.45 -7.37
C LYS A 25 -8.68 -11.95 -5.95
N TYR A 26 -9.20 -10.72 -5.84
CA TYR A 26 -9.45 -10.01 -4.59
C TYR A 26 -10.92 -10.15 -4.13
N ASP A 27 -11.43 -11.37 -4.07
CA ASP A 27 -12.68 -11.61 -3.35
C ASP A 27 -12.43 -11.73 -1.84
N LEU A 28 -13.49 -11.55 -1.04
CA LEU A 28 -13.38 -11.49 0.41
C LEU A 28 -12.76 -12.75 1.01
N ASN A 29 -13.09 -13.92 0.45
CA ASN A 29 -12.57 -15.20 0.91
C ASN A 29 -11.07 -15.35 0.63
N ASN A 30 -10.60 -14.96 -0.55
CA ASN A 30 -9.18 -15.01 -0.89
C ASN A 30 -8.35 -14.04 -0.06
N VAL A 31 -8.83 -12.81 0.13
CA VAL A 31 -8.14 -11.83 0.98
C VAL A 31 -8.08 -12.31 2.43
N TYR A 32 -9.18 -12.88 2.94
CA TYR A 32 -9.20 -13.43 4.30
C TYR A 32 -8.26 -14.64 4.43
N PHE A 33 -8.21 -15.52 3.43
CA PHE A 33 -7.31 -16.66 3.41
C PHE A 33 -5.84 -16.24 3.38
N GLU A 34 -5.48 -15.22 2.59
CA GLU A 34 -4.12 -14.67 2.55
C GLU A 34 -3.66 -14.16 3.93
N ILE A 35 -4.55 -13.51 4.68
CA ILE A 35 -4.22 -12.93 5.98
C ILE A 35 -4.20 -13.98 7.09
N PHE A 36 -5.15 -14.91 7.10
CA PHE A 36 -5.40 -15.80 8.25
C PHE A 36 -5.16 -17.30 7.97
N GLY A 37 -4.86 -17.70 6.74
CA GLY A 37 -4.61 -19.09 6.35
C GLY A 37 -5.82 -20.02 6.44
N LYS A 38 -7.04 -19.49 6.56
CA LYS A 38 -8.29 -20.26 6.70
C LYS A 38 -9.42 -19.67 5.87
N LYS A 39 -10.40 -20.50 5.49
CA LYS A 39 -11.58 -20.03 4.76
C LYS A 39 -12.51 -19.28 5.72
N GLY A 40 -12.92 -18.07 5.35
CA GLY A 40 -13.74 -17.21 6.21
C GLY A 40 -15.22 -17.57 6.22
N LYS A 41 -15.78 -17.89 5.05
CA LYS A 41 -17.19 -18.28 4.90
C LYS A 41 -17.38 -19.36 3.84
N GLU A 42 -18.51 -20.05 3.93
CA GLU A 42 -19.01 -20.85 2.82
C GLU A 42 -19.56 -19.96 1.70
N ASP A 43 -19.39 -20.40 0.46
CA ASP A 43 -19.91 -19.67 -0.69
C ASP A 43 -21.39 -20.02 -0.89
N LEU A 44 -22.23 -19.00 -1.03
CA LEU A 44 -23.58 -19.15 -1.54
C LEU A 44 -23.54 -19.01 -3.08
N ASP A 45 -24.36 -19.82 -3.75
CA ASP A 45 -24.60 -19.66 -5.18
C ASP A 45 -25.31 -18.33 -5.42
N LYS A 46 -24.53 -17.35 -5.87
CA LYS A 46 -25.00 -15.98 -6.10
C LYS A 46 -26.14 -15.92 -7.12
N SER A 47 -26.19 -16.88 -8.05
CA SER A 47 -27.24 -16.92 -9.05
C SER A 47 -28.61 -17.23 -8.44
N LYS A 48 -28.66 -17.88 -7.28
CA LYS A 48 -29.92 -18.31 -6.64
C LYS A 48 -30.37 -17.43 -5.48
N ILE A 49 -29.68 -16.31 -5.23
CA ILE A 49 -30.02 -15.42 -4.13
C ILE A 49 -31.43 -14.83 -4.31
N TYR A 50 -31.84 -14.51 -5.55
CA TYR A 50 -33.18 -13.97 -5.82
C TYR A 50 -34.28 -14.97 -5.45
N GLU A 51 -34.06 -16.27 -5.68
CA GLU A 51 -35.01 -17.34 -5.32
C GLU A 51 -35.25 -17.38 -3.81
N ILE A 52 -34.17 -17.21 -3.02
CA ILE A 52 -34.26 -17.16 -1.55
C ILE A 52 -35.10 -15.96 -1.10
N TRP A 53 -35.00 -14.83 -1.82
CA TRP A 53 -35.72 -13.60 -1.50
C TRP A 53 -37.21 -13.69 -1.86
N ASP A 54 -37.52 -14.17 -3.07
CA ASP A 54 -38.90 -14.23 -3.60
C ASP A 54 -39.76 -15.30 -2.92
N ASP A 55 -39.13 -16.32 -2.34
CA ASP A 55 -39.82 -17.44 -1.69
C ASP A 55 -39.83 -17.36 -0.16
N ALA A 56 -39.27 -16.30 0.44
CA ALA A 56 -38.98 -16.15 1.88
C ALA A 56 -40.09 -16.60 2.85
N GLU A 57 -41.37 -16.49 2.48
CA GLU A 57 -42.52 -16.79 3.35
C GLU A 57 -43.37 -18.00 2.90
N LYS A 58 -43.04 -18.65 1.78
CA LYS A 58 -43.92 -19.64 1.14
C LYS A 58 -43.86 -21.04 1.76
N SER A 59 -42.76 -21.40 2.42
CA SER A 59 -42.61 -22.71 3.08
C SER A 59 -41.58 -22.69 4.21
N GLU A 60 -41.60 -23.72 5.06
CA GLU A 60 -40.60 -23.88 6.12
C GLU A 60 -39.17 -24.05 5.58
N LEU A 61 -39.02 -24.68 4.41
CA LEU A 61 -37.75 -24.77 3.69
C LEU A 61 -37.23 -23.38 3.26
N CYS A 62 -38.13 -22.47 2.88
CA CYS A 62 -37.76 -21.12 2.49
C CYS A 62 -37.27 -20.29 3.67
N LYS A 63 -37.90 -20.42 4.85
CA LYS A 63 -37.41 -19.81 6.10
C LYS A 63 -36.00 -20.30 6.45
N GLN A 64 -35.71 -21.59 6.25
CA GLN A 64 -34.37 -22.14 6.46
C GLN A 64 -33.34 -21.54 5.50
N ASN A 65 -33.68 -21.39 4.22
CA ASN A 65 -32.82 -20.75 3.22
C ASN A 65 -32.56 -19.27 3.53
N LEU A 66 -33.60 -18.55 3.97
CA LEU A 66 -33.48 -17.14 4.38
C LEU A 66 -32.57 -17.00 5.61
N ASN A 67 -32.70 -17.88 6.61
CA ASN A 67 -31.80 -17.92 7.76
C ASN A 67 -30.34 -18.21 7.35
N LYS A 68 -30.12 -19.09 6.36
CA LYS A 68 -28.79 -19.34 5.81
C LYS A 68 -28.22 -18.09 5.12
N PHE A 69 -29.05 -17.36 4.37
CA PHE A 69 -28.66 -16.10 3.74
C PHE A 69 -28.29 -15.02 4.76
N PHE A 70 -29.08 -14.85 5.83
CA PHE A 70 -28.74 -13.91 6.91
C PHE A 70 -27.42 -14.26 7.59
N LYS A 71 -27.18 -15.55 7.89
CA LYS A 71 -25.90 -16.01 8.44
C LYS A 71 -24.73 -15.70 7.52
N TYR A 72 -24.90 -15.89 6.21
CA TYR A 72 -23.88 -15.55 5.22
C TYR A 72 -23.59 -14.04 5.19
N SER A 73 -24.62 -13.18 5.19
CA SER A 73 -24.45 -11.71 5.21
C SER A 73 -23.82 -11.21 6.51
N LEU A 74 -24.17 -11.82 7.65
CA LEU A 74 -23.54 -11.52 8.94
C LEU A 74 -22.05 -11.89 8.89
N LYS A 75 -21.73 -13.08 8.37
CA LYS A 75 -20.35 -13.56 8.24
C LYS A 75 -19.50 -12.63 7.36
N ASP A 76 -20.09 -12.04 6.32
CA ASP A 76 -19.41 -11.01 5.50
C ASP A 76 -19.00 -9.78 6.31
N SER A 77 -19.87 -9.31 7.21
CA SER A 77 -19.58 -8.16 8.07
C SER A 77 -18.52 -8.50 9.12
N GLU A 78 -18.61 -9.69 9.75
CA GLU A 78 -17.61 -10.17 10.71
C GLU A 78 -16.22 -10.31 10.09
N ILE A 79 -16.14 -10.97 8.94
CA ILE A 79 -14.87 -11.14 8.20
C ILE A 79 -14.28 -9.80 7.82
N THR A 80 -15.11 -8.86 7.33
CA THR A 80 -14.66 -7.52 6.97
C THR A 80 -14.07 -6.79 8.18
N LEU A 81 -14.70 -6.91 9.35
CA LEU A 81 -14.18 -6.34 10.59
C LEU A 81 -12.86 -7.01 11.02
N GLU A 82 -12.76 -8.33 10.95
CA GLU A 82 -11.51 -9.05 11.28
C GLU A 82 -10.35 -8.61 10.37
N ILE A 83 -10.58 -8.48 9.06
CA ILE A 83 -9.59 -7.96 8.11
C ILE A 83 -9.21 -6.52 8.50
N ALA A 84 -10.19 -5.67 8.82
CA ALA A 84 -9.93 -4.29 9.22
C ALA A 84 -9.01 -4.23 10.45
N LEU A 85 -9.32 -5.00 11.50
CA LEU A 85 -8.54 -5.04 12.72
C LEU A 85 -7.12 -5.56 12.49
N SER A 86 -6.92 -6.43 11.49
CA SER A 86 -5.59 -6.90 11.11
C SER A 86 -4.77 -5.88 10.31
N LEU A 87 -5.40 -5.14 9.39
CA LEU A 87 -4.68 -4.30 8.42
C LEU A 87 -4.58 -2.83 8.83
N LEU A 88 -5.59 -2.29 9.53
CA LEU A 88 -5.64 -0.88 9.87
C LEU A 88 -4.55 -0.39 10.82
N PRO A 89 -4.01 -1.18 11.77
CA PRO A 89 -2.91 -0.72 12.64
C PRO A 89 -1.72 -0.18 11.83
N LEU A 90 -1.34 -0.85 10.73
CA LEU A 90 -0.28 -0.38 9.84
C LEU A 90 -0.60 1.00 9.25
N TYR A 91 -1.83 1.21 8.79
CA TYR A 91 -2.23 2.47 8.15
C TYR A 91 -2.45 3.61 9.15
N ILE A 92 -2.78 3.30 10.40
CA ILE A 92 -2.79 4.27 11.51
C ILE A 92 -1.38 4.78 11.74
N GLU A 93 -0.37 3.90 11.80
CA GLU A 93 1.02 4.32 11.94
C GLU A 93 1.52 5.11 10.72
N LEU A 94 1.17 4.69 9.51
CA LEU A 94 1.47 5.47 8.31
C LEU A 94 0.80 6.86 8.34
N SER A 95 -0.42 6.95 8.88
CA SER A 95 -1.15 8.22 9.06
C SER A 95 -0.41 9.14 10.02
N HIS A 96 0.08 8.61 11.15
CA HIS A 96 0.90 9.37 12.09
C HIS A 96 2.22 9.85 11.49
N ILE A 97 2.93 8.98 10.75
CA ILE A 97 4.21 9.31 10.12
C ILE A 97 4.04 10.40 9.05
N THR A 98 3.04 10.26 8.18
CA THR A 98 2.82 11.18 7.06
C THR A 98 2.08 12.46 7.47
N GLY A 99 1.44 12.48 8.64
CA GLY A 99 0.62 13.60 9.11
C GLY A 99 -0.68 13.77 8.31
N MET A 100 -1.18 12.68 7.72
CA MET A 100 -2.35 12.70 6.84
C MET A 100 -3.52 11.92 7.46
N PRO A 101 -4.78 12.36 7.31
CA PRO A 101 -5.94 11.62 7.81
C PRO A 101 -5.98 10.18 7.28
N LEU A 102 -6.33 9.22 8.14
CA LEU A 102 -6.35 7.78 7.83
C LEU A 102 -7.09 7.43 6.53
N GLN A 103 -8.25 8.06 6.31
CA GLN A 103 -9.03 7.86 5.08
C GLN A 103 -8.28 8.28 3.81
N LYS A 104 -7.42 9.31 3.87
CA LYS A 104 -6.56 9.68 2.74
C LYS A 104 -5.37 8.73 2.63
N THR A 105 -4.70 8.43 3.74
CA THR A 105 -3.52 7.57 3.78
C THR A 105 -3.76 6.19 3.19
N THR A 106 -4.93 5.59 3.47
CA THR A 106 -5.37 4.29 2.93
C THR A 106 -5.60 4.29 1.42
N ARG A 107 -5.79 5.45 0.81
CA ARG A 107 -6.07 5.63 -0.63
C ARG A 107 -4.90 6.21 -1.41
N MET A 108 -3.87 6.69 -0.71
CA MET A 108 -2.68 7.27 -1.33
C MET A 108 -1.72 6.18 -1.81
N GLY A 109 -1.04 6.41 -2.93
CA GLY A 109 0.15 5.63 -3.30
C GLY A 109 1.35 5.97 -2.41
N SER A 110 2.38 5.12 -2.44
CA SER A 110 3.62 5.33 -1.68
C SER A 110 4.29 6.67 -1.97
N GLY A 111 4.37 7.07 -3.25
CA GLY A 111 4.95 8.36 -3.65
C GLY A 111 4.25 9.58 -3.02
N MET A 112 2.92 9.59 -2.99
CA MET A 112 2.17 10.68 -2.34
C MET A 112 2.38 10.70 -0.83
N ARG A 113 2.54 9.55 -0.18
CA ARG A 113 2.87 9.48 1.25
C ARG A 113 4.27 10.06 1.53
N VAL A 114 5.25 9.72 0.69
CA VAL A 114 6.61 10.28 0.78
C VAL A 114 6.58 11.79 0.53
N GLU A 115 5.85 12.26 -0.46
CA GLU A 115 5.67 13.69 -0.75
C GLU A 115 5.15 14.44 0.48
N HIS A 116 4.05 13.97 1.09
CA HIS A 116 3.48 14.59 2.29
C HIS A 116 4.43 14.56 3.50
N LEU A 117 5.17 13.46 3.68
CA LEU A 117 6.20 13.37 4.70
C LEU A 117 7.28 14.43 4.49
N LEU A 118 7.78 14.58 3.25
CA LEU A 118 8.78 15.58 2.90
C LEU A 118 8.24 17.00 3.11
N MET A 119 7.02 17.31 2.67
CA MET A 119 6.39 18.62 2.89
C MET A 119 6.31 18.98 4.39
N SER A 120 5.88 18.03 5.22
CA SER A 120 5.81 18.21 6.68
C SER A 120 7.19 18.48 7.31
N LYS A 121 8.23 17.76 6.86
CA LYS A 121 9.60 17.96 7.33
C LYS A 121 10.21 19.27 6.83
N SER A 122 9.96 19.66 5.58
CA SER A 122 10.41 20.92 4.99
C SER A 122 9.81 22.13 5.69
N TYR A 123 8.50 22.08 6.02
CA TYR A 123 7.85 23.13 6.81
C TYR A 123 8.52 23.35 8.17
N LYS A 124 8.83 22.27 8.90
CA LYS A 124 9.55 22.34 10.19
C LYS A 124 10.98 22.89 10.08
N LYS A 125 11.58 22.80 8.90
CA LYS A 125 12.92 23.32 8.59
C LYS A 125 12.90 24.69 7.91
N ASN A 126 11.73 25.34 7.77
CA ASN A 126 11.56 26.59 7.02
C ASN A 126 12.10 26.52 5.57
N LEU A 127 11.95 25.36 4.92
CA LEU A 127 12.35 25.17 3.52
C LEU A 127 11.15 25.38 2.59
N LEU A 128 11.36 26.12 1.50
CA LEU A 128 10.37 26.29 0.45
C LEU A 128 10.19 24.97 -0.31
N ILE A 129 8.94 24.55 -0.49
CA ILE A 129 8.61 23.32 -1.22
C ILE A 129 8.50 23.68 -2.72
N PRO A 130 9.23 22.99 -3.61
CA PRO A 130 9.11 23.20 -5.05
C PRO A 130 7.70 22.87 -5.55
N ASN A 131 7.23 23.63 -6.56
CA ASN A 131 5.97 23.33 -7.23
C ASN A 131 6.05 22.01 -8.00
N LYS A 132 4.91 21.32 -8.15
CA LYS A 132 4.81 20.16 -9.05
C LYS A 132 5.15 20.61 -10.48
N ARG A 133 5.87 19.76 -11.21
CA ARG A 133 6.15 20.00 -12.63
C ARG A 133 4.82 20.07 -13.39
N SER A 134 4.69 21.06 -14.29
CA SER A 134 3.55 21.14 -15.22
C SER A 134 3.62 19.98 -16.22
N ILE A 135 2.47 19.44 -16.61
CA ILE A 135 2.30 18.39 -17.63
C ILE A 135 2.94 18.81 -18.97
N SER A 136 3.05 20.11 -19.23
CA SER A 136 3.70 20.68 -20.42
C SER A 136 5.23 20.55 -20.45
N HIS A 137 5.86 20.16 -19.34
CA HIS A 137 7.30 19.91 -19.22
C HIS A 137 7.63 18.41 -19.11
N ASN A 138 6.77 17.56 -19.66
CA ASN A 138 7.12 16.18 -19.97
C ASN A 138 8.13 16.18 -21.13
N GLY A 139 9.37 16.60 -20.85
CA GLY A 139 10.51 16.06 -21.57
C GLY A 139 10.44 14.54 -21.49
N GLU A 140 10.86 13.87 -22.56
CA GLU A 140 10.85 12.40 -22.66
C GLU A 140 11.29 11.79 -21.32
N GLU A 141 10.51 10.84 -20.79
CA GLU A 141 10.89 10.11 -19.58
C GLU A 141 12.19 9.37 -19.88
N GLU A 142 13.33 9.99 -19.56
CA GLU A 142 14.63 9.36 -19.73
C GLU A 142 14.69 8.13 -18.82
N SER A 143 14.72 6.96 -19.44
CA SER A 143 14.95 5.71 -18.73
C SER A 143 16.39 5.71 -18.18
N TYR A 144 16.54 5.52 -16.88
CA TYR A 144 17.83 5.35 -16.24
C TYR A 144 18.14 3.86 -16.04
N ALA A 145 19.43 3.54 -15.92
CA ALA A 145 19.86 2.18 -15.63
C ALA A 145 19.31 1.69 -14.29
N GLY A 146 18.76 0.47 -14.28
CA GLY A 146 18.22 -0.17 -13.08
C GLY A 146 19.27 -0.88 -12.24
N GLY A 147 18.81 -1.79 -11.38
CA GLY A 147 19.69 -2.65 -10.60
C GLY A 147 20.49 -3.61 -11.48
N PHE A 148 21.71 -3.94 -11.03
CA PHE A 148 22.52 -4.98 -11.68
C PHE A 148 21.88 -6.36 -11.47
N VAL A 149 21.79 -7.15 -12.55
CA VAL A 149 21.28 -8.53 -12.51
C VAL A 149 22.41 -9.45 -12.96
N LEU A 150 22.81 -10.35 -12.08
CA LEU A 150 23.78 -11.40 -12.40
C LEU A 150 23.05 -12.56 -13.09
N GLU A 151 23.58 -13.02 -14.23
CA GLU A 151 23.08 -14.21 -14.90
C GLU A 151 23.27 -15.45 -14.00
N PRO A 152 22.21 -16.21 -13.71
CA PRO A 152 22.30 -17.34 -12.80
C PRO A 152 22.96 -18.56 -13.46
N GLU A 153 23.73 -19.31 -12.68
CA GLU A 153 24.18 -20.64 -13.08
C GLU A 153 23.01 -21.62 -13.08
N LYS A 154 22.66 -22.13 -14.26
CA LYS A 154 21.50 -23.03 -14.43
C LYS A 154 21.82 -24.43 -13.93
N GLY A 155 20.95 -24.99 -13.12
CA GLY A 155 21.08 -26.36 -12.61
C GLY A 155 20.37 -26.55 -11.29
N LEU A 156 20.44 -27.78 -10.77
CA LEU A 156 20.08 -28.06 -9.38
C LEU A 156 21.31 -27.78 -8.51
N HIS A 157 21.12 -27.04 -7.43
CA HIS A 157 22.19 -26.65 -6.51
C HIS A 157 21.80 -27.03 -5.08
N ASP A 158 22.77 -27.50 -4.31
CA ASP A 158 22.63 -27.81 -2.89
C ASP A 158 23.41 -26.79 -2.04
N ASN A 159 23.05 -26.65 -0.75
CA ASN A 159 23.76 -25.81 0.24
C ASN A 159 23.84 -24.30 -0.10
N ILE A 160 22.72 -23.72 -0.54
CA ILE A 160 22.64 -22.30 -0.90
C ILE A 160 22.58 -21.41 0.35
N ILE A 161 23.39 -20.34 0.36
CA ILE A 161 23.31 -19.27 1.35
C ILE A 161 22.90 -17.98 0.64
N VAL A 162 21.95 -17.24 1.21
CA VAL A 162 21.46 -15.97 0.66
C VAL A 162 21.96 -14.82 1.52
N PHE A 163 22.65 -13.87 0.90
CA PHE A 163 23.02 -12.59 1.49
C PHE A 163 22.24 -11.48 0.82
N ASP A 164 21.73 -10.53 1.61
CA ASP A 164 21.03 -9.34 1.12
C ASP A 164 21.49 -8.10 1.88
N PHE A 165 21.55 -6.97 1.17
CA PHE A 165 21.86 -5.68 1.78
C PHE A 165 20.65 -5.13 2.50
N ARG A 166 20.84 -4.71 3.76
CA ARG A 166 19.78 -4.02 4.50
C ARG A 166 19.45 -2.67 3.84
N SER A 167 18.26 -2.59 3.25
CA SER A 167 17.71 -1.35 2.69
C SER A 167 18.71 -0.63 1.78
N LEU A 168 19.17 -1.31 0.72
CA LEU A 168 20.25 -0.84 -0.17
C LEU A 168 20.15 0.64 -0.56
N TYR A 169 19.08 1.08 -1.21
CA TYR A 169 18.96 2.46 -1.69
C TYR A 169 18.86 3.50 -0.56
N PRO A 170 18.01 3.34 0.48
CA PRO A 170 18.05 4.23 1.63
C PRO A 170 19.44 4.33 2.29
N SER A 171 20.15 3.20 2.42
CA SER A 171 21.50 3.16 2.98
C SER A 171 22.49 3.94 2.12
N ILE A 172 22.43 3.81 0.79
CA ILE A 172 23.26 4.59 -0.15
C ILE A 172 22.94 6.09 -0.05
N ILE A 173 21.65 6.46 -0.06
CA ILE A 173 21.20 7.85 0.03
C ILE A 173 21.75 8.51 1.30
N ILE A 174 21.66 7.83 2.45
CA ILE A 174 22.12 8.36 3.74
C ILE A 174 23.65 8.36 3.82
N SER A 175 24.30 7.24 3.48
CA SER A 175 25.75 7.07 3.65
C SER A 175 26.55 8.00 2.75
N HIS A 176 25.96 8.42 1.63
CA HIS A 176 26.59 9.35 0.69
C HIS A 176 25.91 10.73 0.66
N ASN A 177 24.93 11.01 1.51
CA ASN A 177 24.24 12.31 1.57
C ASN A 177 23.68 12.77 0.21
N ILE A 178 23.00 11.86 -0.50
CA ILE A 178 22.38 12.12 -1.80
C ILE A 178 21.10 12.92 -1.60
N ASP A 179 21.11 14.19 -2.00
CA ASP A 179 19.95 15.08 -1.95
C ASP A 179 20.03 16.13 -3.07
N PRO A 180 18.92 16.60 -3.65
CA PRO A 180 18.95 17.69 -4.64
C PRO A 180 19.67 18.96 -4.17
N LEU A 181 19.73 19.21 -2.85
CA LEU A 181 20.44 20.35 -2.25
C LEU A 181 21.96 20.15 -2.17
N THR A 182 22.47 18.92 -2.32
CA THR A 182 23.89 18.59 -2.16
C THR A 182 24.60 18.36 -3.48
N ILE A 183 23.86 18.04 -4.54
CA ILE A 183 24.38 17.81 -5.89
C ILE A 183 24.96 19.13 -6.45
N ASN A 184 26.21 19.08 -6.91
CA ASN A 184 26.92 20.23 -7.53
C ASN A 184 26.94 21.51 -6.69
N CYS A 185 27.01 21.42 -5.34
CA CYS A 185 27.14 22.62 -4.51
C CYS A 185 28.40 23.41 -4.89
N GLU A 186 28.23 24.69 -5.23
CA GLU A 186 29.37 25.56 -5.56
C GLU A 186 30.37 25.70 -4.41
N CYS A 187 29.90 25.52 -3.18
CA CYS A 187 30.67 25.54 -1.95
C CYS A 187 31.69 24.38 -1.82
N CYS A 188 31.54 23.31 -2.61
CA CYS A 188 32.28 22.05 -2.47
C CYS A 188 33.06 21.64 -3.72
N LYS A 189 33.39 22.59 -4.62
CA LYS A 189 34.04 22.33 -5.93
C LYS A 189 35.37 21.54 -5.88
N ASN A 190 36.04 21.46 -4.72
CA ASN A 190 37.32 20.77 -4.54
C ASN A 190 37.21 19.42 -3.79
N ASP A 191 36.01 18.96 -3.45
CA ASP A 191 35.80 17.64 -2.86
C ASP A 191 35.55 16.64 -4.00
N GLU A 192 36.52 15.77 -4.29
CA GLU A 192 36.42 14.75 -5.35
C GLU A 192 35.38 13.67 -5.04
N ARG A 193 34.78 13.69 -3.84
CA ARG A 193 33.63 12.85 -3.54
C ARG A 193 32.42 13.43 -4.27
N ILE A 194 31.93 12.66 -5.25
CA ILE A 194 30.78 12.95 -6.13
C ILE A 194 29.51 13.36 -5.34
N LEU A 195 29.48 13.12 -4.04
CA LEU A 195 28.37 13.43 -3.15
C LEU A 195 28.95 14.06 -1.89
N VAL A 196 28.60 15.33 -1.66
CA VAL A 196 29.09 16.14 -0.53
C VAL A 196 28.66 15.47 0.77
N LEU A 197 29.58 14.81 1.46
CA LEU A 197 29.35 14.33 2.83
C LEU A 197 29.33 15.54 3.76
N PHE A 198 28.11 15.98 4.11
CA PHE A 198 27.80 17.15 4.92
C PHE A 198 28.29 18.47 4.31
N PRO A 199 27.42 19.31 3.72
CA PRO A 199 27.81 20.67 3.39
C PRO A 199 28.29 21.37 4.67
N LYS A 200 29.45 22.03 4.62
CA LYS A 200 29.96 22.89 5.71
C LYS A 200 29.20 24.23 5.81
N CYS A 201 27.96 24.27 5.33
CA CYS A 201 27.12 25.47 5.27
C CYS A 201 26.01 25.41 6.33
#